data_AF-J3YQQ1-F1
#
_entry.id   AF-J3YQQ1-F1
#
_cell.length_a   1.000
_cell.length_b   1.000
_cell.length_c   1.000
_cell.angle_alpha   90.00
_cell.angle_beta   90.00
_cell.angle_gamma   90.00
#
_symmetry.space_group_name_H-M   'P 1'
#
loop_
_entity.id
_entity.type
_entity.pdbx_description
1 polymer ?
#
loop_
_entity_poly.entity_id
_entity_poly.type
_entity_poly.pdbx_seq_one_letter_code
_entity_poly.pdbx_strand_id
1 'polypeptide(L)'
;MEFSYVKNNSFSIDEISLIKSFLNKIINAEYEIHIMSKYLILNNYYKKISIVHLENKMYNFDKIAISPSFCWNYINYYKFSKILIMSVIPGFGNQKFLLNTLNKIKNKKNIDGGINYYIYNKIKNYFNKIIIGSNIVSFKNKLNYYKTNFILNEYKI
;
A
#
# COMPACT_ATOMS: atom_id res chain seq x y z
N MET A 1 0.79 -11.14 -4.21
CA MET A 1 0.31 -11.92 -3.04
C MET A 1 0.43 -13.38 -3.41
N GLU A 2 0.59 -14.28 -2.46
CA GLU A 2 0.40 -15.72 -2.69
C GLU A 2 -0.22 -16.31 -1.41
N PHE A 3 -0.96 -17.42 -1.55
CA PHE A 3 -1.82 -18.03 -0.52
C PHE A 3 -1.12 -18.39 0.82
N SER A 4 0.17 -18.11 0.96
CA SER A 4 0.98 -18.36 2.15
C SER A 4 0.74 -17.37 3.29
N TYR A 5 0.46 -16.09 3.00
CA TYR A 5 0.23 -15.05 4.01
C TYR A 5 -1.25 -14.62 4.08
N VAL A 6 -1.88 -14.40 2.94
CA VAL A 6 -3.31 -14.07 2.81
C VAL A 6 -4.00 -15.13 1.98
N LYS A 7 -5.31 -15.33 2.18
CA LYS A 7 -6.11 -16.28 1.38
C LYS A 7 -6.45 -15.71 -0.01
N ASN A 8 -5.48 -15.10 -0.69
CA ASN A 8 -5.65 -14.53 -2.01
C ASN A 8 -4.36 -14.58 -2.83
N ASN A 9 -4.50 -14.54 -4.15
CA ASN A 9 -3.40 -14.39 -5.09
C ASN A 9 -3.56 -13.09 -5.89
N SER A 10 -2.46 -12.53 -6.37
CA SER A 10 -2.51 -11.41 -7.31
C SER A 10 -1.46 -11.56 -8.40
N PHE A 11 -0.43 -10.72 -8.38
CA PHE A 11 0.62 -10.70 -9.39
C PHE A 11 1.88 -11.38 -8.86
N SER A 12 2.52 -12.14 -9.75
CA SER A 12 3.87 -12.66 -9.65
C SER A 12 4.93 -11.58 -9.95
N ILE A 13 6.20 -11.87 -9.68
CA ILE A 13 7.31 -10.96 -9.97
C ILE A 13 7.43 -10.70 -11.48
N ASP A 14 7.23 -11.73 -12.30
CA ASP A 14 7.34 -11.63 -13.76
C ASP A 14 6.25 -10.73 -14.33
N GLU A 15 5.00 -10.89 -13.85
CA GLU A 15 3.89 -10.00 -14.21
C GLU A 15 4.15 -8.56 -13.76
N ILE A 16 4.71 -8.35 -12.56
CA ILE A 16 5.09 -7.02 -12.08
C ILE A 16 6.16 -6.39 -12.99
N SER A 17 7.15 -7.18 -13.42
CA SER A 17 8.21 -6.73 -14.33
C SER A 17 7.63 -6.28 -15.68
N LEU A 18 6.71 -7.07 -16.26
CA LEU A 18 6.03 -6.74 -17.50
C LEU A 18 5.15 -5.49 -17.37
N ILE A 19 4.33 -5.40 -16.33
CA ILE A 19 3.50 -4.22 -16.04
C ILE A 19 4.37 -2.98 -15.91
N LYS A 20 5.46 -3.07 -15.18
CA LYS A 20 6.40 -1.95 -14.99
C LYS A 20 7.04 -1.51 -16.31
N SER A 21 7.51 -2.46 -17.12
CA SER A 21 8.08 -2.18 -18.44
C SER A 21 7.09 -1.45 -19.34
N PHE A 22 5.83 -1.89 -19.33
CA PHE A 22 4.77 -1.24 -20.08
C PHE A 22 4.46 0.17 -19.55
N LEU A 23 4.26 0.32 -18.24
CA LEU A 23 3.91 1.61 -17.63
C LEU A 23 5.02 2.65 -17.78
N ASN A 24 6.30 2.25 -17.69
CA ASN A 24 7.45 3.15 -17.90
C ASN A 24 7.47 3.81 -19.27
N LYS A 25 6.85 3.20 -20.29
CA LYS A 25 6.76 3.79 -21.63
C LYS A 25 5.72 4.90 -21.72
N ILE A 26 4.77 4.92 -20.79
CA ILE A 26 3.59 5.79 -20.82
C ILE A 26 3.70 6.88 -19.75
N ILE A 27 4.20 6.53 -18.58
CA ILE A 27 4.20 7.37 -17.39
C ILE A 27 5.54 7.22 -16.68
N ASN A 28 6.16 8.35 -16.35
CA ASN A 28 7.31 8.39 -15.45
C ASN A 28 6.80 8.37 -14.00
N ALA A 29 6.61 7.18 -13.43
CA ALA A 29 6.08 7.01 -12.08
C ALA A 29 7.05 6.19 -11.21
N GLU A 30 7.05 6.47 -9.90
CA GLU A 30 7.71 5.61 -8.92
C GLU A 30 6.84 4.38 -8.60
N TYR A 31 7.50 3.24 -8.37
CA TYR A 31 6.84 1.98 -8.07
C TYR A 31 7.19 1.49 -6.67
N GLU A 32 6.17 1.05 -5.95
CA GLU A 32 6.31 0.36 -4.68
C GLU A 32 5.58 -0.98 -4.75
N ILE A 33 6.23 -2.05 -4.33
CA ILE A 33 5.66 -3.41 -4.37
C ILE A 33 5.26 -3.81 -2.96
N HIS A 34 3.97 -4.01 -2.73
CA HIS A 34 3.48 -4.51 -1.45
C HIS A 34 3.42 -6.04 -1.45
N ILE A 35 4.22 -6.65 -0.59
CA ILE A 35 4.38 -8.09 -0.51
C ILE A 35 3.57 -8.65 0.66
N MET A 36 2.67 -9.55 0.30
CA MET A 36 1.86 -10.36 1.21
C MET A 36 2.12 -11.84 0.89
N SER A 37 3.34 -12.31 1.18
CA SER A 37 3.81 -13.68 0.93
C SER A 37 4.84 -14.07 1.97
N LYS A 38 4.73 -15.26 2.57
CA LYS A 38 5.71 -15.77 3.54
C LYS A 38 7.03 -16.18 2.90
N TYR A 39 6.99 -16.75 1.69
CA TYR A 39 8.12 -17.49 1.13
C TYR A 39 8.81 -16.79 -0.05
N LEU A 40 8.36 -15.59 -0.43
CA LEU A 40 8.92 -14.86 -1.56
C LEU A 40 10.35 -14.35 -1.30
N ILE A 41 11.32 -15.01 -1.92
CA ILE A 41 12.71 -14.54 -1.94
C ILE A 41 12.87 -13.52 -3.07
N LEU A 42 13.30 -12.31 -2.70
CA LEU A 42 13.57 -11.23 -3.64
C LEU A 42 15.06 -10.98 -3.85
N ASN A 43 15.43 -10.55 -5.06
CA ASN A 43 16.73 -9.95 -5.32
C ASN A 43 16.86 -8.56 -4.66
N ASN A 44 18.07 -8.02 -4.61
CA ASN A 44 18.36 -6.73 -3.95
C ASN A 44 17.61 -5.54 -4.56
N TYR A 45 17.31 -5.58 -5.86
CA TYR A 45 16.56 -4.54 -6.53
C TYR A 45 15.12 -4.47 -6.01
N TYR A 46 14.39 -5.59 -6.06
CA TYR A 46 13.02 -5.65 -5.58
C TYR A 46 12.94 -5.38 -4.08
N LYS A 47 13.91 -5.85 -3.29
CA LYS A 47 13.95 -5.56 -1.85
C LYS A 47 13.88 -4.05 -1.53
N LYS A 48 14.59 -3.21 -2.30
CA LYS A 48 14.65 -1.76 -2.08
C LYS A 48 13.31 -1.04 -2.35
N ILE A 49 12.53 -1.56 -3.29
CA ILE A 49 11.24 -0.96 -3.71
C ILE A 49 10.03 -1.64 -3.07
N SER A 50 10.25 -2.66 -2.26
CA SER A 50 9.19 -3.42 -1.62
C SER A 50 8.86 -2.93 -0.22
N ILE A 51 7.61 -3.16 0.16
CA ILE A 51 7.11 -3.05 1.53
C ILE A 51 6.53 -4.41 1.95
N VAL A 52 6.94 -4.91 3.11
CA VAL A 52 6.59 -6.26 3.56
C VAL A 52 5.86 -6.22 4.89
N HIS A 53 4.96 -7.16 5.12
CA HIS A 53 4.30 -7.27 6.41
C HIS A 53 5.29 -7.63 7.52
N LEU A 54 5.35 -6.83 8.60
CA LEU A 54 6.23 -7.10 9.75
C LEU A 54 5.86 -8.42 10.45
N GLU A 55 4.60 -8.82 10.40
CA GLU A 55 4.14 -10.11 10.92
C GLU A 55 4.79 -11.30 10.21
N ASN A 56 5.35 -11.04 9.04
CA ASN A 56 6.07 -12.00 8.25
C ASN A 56 7.55 -12.03 8.68
N LYS A 57 7.83 -12.76 9.75
CA LYS A 57 9.12 -12.81 10.46
C LYS A 57 10.33 -13.27 9.63
N MET A 58 10.16 -13.63 8.36
CA MET A 58 11.25 -14.20 7.55
C MET A 58 12.20 -13.15 6.96
N TYR A 59 11.91 -11.85 7.09
CA TYR A 59 12.69 -10.85 6.37
C TYR A 59 13.09 -9.62 7.18
N ASN A 60 14.34 -9.20 6.97
CA ASN A 60 14.86 -7.92 7.46
C ASN A 60 14.66 -6.84 6.37
N PHE A 61 13.63 -6.02 6.52
CA PHE A 61 13.29 -4.93 5.60
C PHE A 61 13.15 -3.60 6.34
N ASP A 62 13.62 -2.53 5.73
CA ASP A 62 13.50 -1.17 6.28
C ASP A 62 12.09 -0.59 6.14
N LYS A 63 11.33 -1.09 5.15
CA LYS A 63 9.96 -0.65 4.82
C LYS A 63 8.97 -1.75 5.19
N ILE A 64 8.07 -1.45 6.12
CA ILE A 64 7.14 -2.45 6.64
C ILE A 64 5.68 -2.04 6.50
N ALA A 65 4.82 -3.04 6.31
CA ALA A 65 3.37 -2.95 6.45
C ALA A 65 2.95 -3.64 7.75
N ILE A 66 1.85 -3.17 8.33
CA ILE A 66 1.34 -3.67 9.61
C ILE A 66 -0.16 -3.86 9.50
N SER A 67 -0.62 -5.05 9.83
CA SER A 67 -2.04 -5.43 9.86
C SER A 67 -2.79 -4.74 11.00
N PRO A 68 -4.13 -4.63 10.93
CA PRO A 68 -4.91 -3.98 11.99
C PRO A 68 -4.77 -4.68 13.35
N SER A 69 -4.53 -6.00 13.37
CA SER A 69 -4.44 -6.81 14.58
C SER A 69 -3.05 -6.81 15.22
N PHE A 70 -2.04 -6.20 14.61
CA PHE A 70 -0.70 -6.17 15.16
C PHE A 70 -0.60 -5.35 16.45
N CYS A 71 0.27 -5.78 17.35
CA CYS A 71 0.55 -5.06 18.58
C CYS A 71 1.53 -3.90 18.33
N TRP A 72 1.03 -2.67 18.41
CA TRP A 72 1.76 -1.44 18.07
C TRP A 72 2.96 -1.15 18.97
N ASN A 73 2.94 -1.65 20.19
CA ASN A 73 4.03 -1.46 21.14
C ASN A 73 5.36 -1.99 20.58
N TYR A 74 5.32 -3.04 19.75
CA TYR A 74 6.52 -3.60 19.13
C TYR A 74 7.19 -2.66 18.12
N ILE A 75 6.44 -1.73 17.51
CA ILE A 75 6.96 -0.84 16.48
C ILE A 75 8.01 0.11 17.07
N ASN A 76 7.84 0.54 18.33
CA ASN A 76 8.72 1.50 18.97
C ASN A 76 10.15 0.94 19.20
N TYR A 77 10.32 -0.38 19.17
CA TYR A 77 11.62 -1.03 19.36
C TYR A 77 12.48 -1.07 18.09
N TYR A 78 11.90 -0.75 16.94
CA TYR A 78 12.58 -0.85 15.65
C TYR A 78 12.58 0.50 14.94
N LYS A 79 13.68 0.78 14.23
CA LYS A 79 13.82 1.96 13.37
C LYS A 79 13.51 1.57 11.93
N PHE A 80 12.26 1.75 11.52
CA PHE A 80 11.82 1.56 10.13
C PHE A 80 11.82 2.88 9.37
N SER A 81 12.28 2.86 8.12
CA SER A 81 12.28 4.05 7.26
C SER A 81 10.87 4.41 6.78
N LYS A 82 10.03 3.39 6.57
CA LYS A 82 8.62 3.56 6.16
C LYS A 82 7.72 2.56 6.85
N ILE A 83 6.57 3.04 7.34
CA ILE A 83 5.51 2.19 7.90
C ILE A 83 4.23 2.42 7.12
N LEU A 84 3.64 1.35 6.61
CA LEU A 84 2.32 1.30 6.01
C LEU A 84 1.34 0.63 6.97
N ILE A 85 0.25 1.33 7.24
CA ILE A 85 -0.80 0.88 8.14
C ILE A 85 -1.93 0.31 7.32
N MET A 86 -2.28 -0.95 7.54
CA MET A 86 -3.50 -1.50 6.96
C MET A 86 -4.70 -1.03 7.77
N SER A 87 -5.68 -0.43 7.10
CA SER A 87 -6.99 -0.07 7.67
C SER A 87 -8.08 -1.10 7.35
N VAL A 88 -7.70 -2.27 6.83
CA VAL A 88 -8.56 -3.42 6.57
C VAL A 88 -7.77 -4.71 6.80
N ILE A 89 -8.42 -5.86 6.84
CA ILE A 89 -7.71 -7.15 6.85
C ILE A 89 -6.99 -7.32 5.51
N PRO A 90 -5.67 -7.55 5.46
CA PRO A 90 -4.96 -7.68 4.18
C PRO A 90 -5.49 -8.87 3.37
N GLY A 91 -5.49 -8.73 2.04
CA GLY A 91 -5.85 -9.79 1.11
C GLY A 91 -6.83 -9.35 0.01
N PHE A 92 -7.89 -8.61 0.35
CA PHE A 92 -8.94 -8.26 -0.61
C PHE A 92 -9.22 -6.75 -0.68
N GLY A 93 -9.64 -6.27 -1.86
CA GLY A 93 -10.18 -4.91 -2.03
C GLY A 93 -11.61 -4.78 -1.52
N ASN A 94 -12.22 -3.59 -1.67
CA ASN A 94 -13.63 -3.29 -1.31
C ASN A 94 -14.04 -3.56 0.16
N GLN A 95 -13.09 -3.77 1.05
CA GLN A 95 -13.38 -3.91 2.48
C GLN A 95 -13.70 -2.54 3.11
N LYS A 96 -14.51 -2.57 4.18
CA LYS A 96 -14.84 -1.36 4.95
C LYS A 96 -13.64 -0.90 5.77
N PHE A 97 -13.37 0.40 5.75
CA PHE A 97 -12.34 1.02 6.59
C PHE A 97 -12.59 0.75 8.08
N LEU A 98 -11.56 0.29 8.78
CA LEU A 98 -11.59 0.05 10.22
C LEU A 98 -11.27 1.35 10.97
N LEU A 99 -12.28 2.01 11.54
CA LEU A 99 -12.14 3.31 12.23
C LEU A 99 -11.16 3.28 13.41
N ASN A 100 -11.03 2.14 14.09
CA ASN A 100 -10.05 1.96 15.16
C ASN A 100 -8.60 2.12 14.71
N THR A 101 -8.33 2.10 13.40
CA THR A 101 -7.02 2.40 12.82
C THR A 101 -6.59 3.84 13.11
N LEU A 102 -7.54 4.78 13.21
CA LEU A 102 -7.24 6.19 13.50
C LEU A 102 -6.64 6.37 14.91
N ASN A 103 -7.07 5.58 15.88
CA ASN A 103 -6.60 5.68 17.27
C ASN A 103 -5.13 5.22 17.42
N LYS A 104 -4.60 4.51 16.42
CA LYS A 104 -3.25 3.95 16.44
C LYS A 104 -2.20 4.93 15.90
N ILE A 105 -2.60 6.16 15.59
CA ILE A 105 -1.80 7.07 14.77
C ILE A 105 -1.53 8.35 15.54
N LYS A 106 -0.28 8.52 15.96
CA LYS A 106 0.22 9.76 16.55
C LYS A 106 1.13 10.55 15.59
N ASN A 107 1.57 9.94 14.49
CA ASN A 107 2.55 10.49 13.54
C ASN A 107 2.08 10.32 12.09
N LYS A 108 2.55 11.19 11.18
CA LYS A 108 2.26 11.07 9.75
C LYS A 108 2.89 9.77 9.19
N LYS A 109 2.10 8.70 9.12
CA LYS A 109 2.46 7.40 8.53
C LYS A 109 1.77 7.23 7.18
N ASN A 110 1.91 6.07 6.53
CA ASN A 110 1.16 5.76 5.31
C ASN A 110 0.00 4.82 5.63
N ILE A 111 -1.04 4.81 4.79
CA ILE A 111 -2.23 3.97 5.02
C ILE A 111 -2.72 3.28 3.74
N ASP A 112 -3.25 2.07 3.89
CA ASP A 112 -3.85 1.27 2.82
C ASP A 112 -5.12 0.53 3.29
N GLY A 113 -6.15 0.58 2.46
CA GLY A 113 -7.32 -0.29 2.56
C GLY A 113 -8.62 0.44 2.90
N GLY A 114 -9.67 0.16 2.12
CA GLY A 114 -11.04 0.62 2.42
C GLY A 114 -11.28 2.12 2.29
N ILE A 115 -10.40 2.83 1.61
CA ILE A 115 -10.44 4.30 1.49
C ILE A 115 -11.41 4.67 0.37
N ASN A 116 -12.51 5.33 0.72
CA ASN A 116 -13.42 5.98 -0.22
C ASN A 116 -13.29 7.51 -0.11
N TYR A 117 -14.02 8.25 -0.95
CA TYR A 117 -13.98 9.73 -0.95
C TYR A 117 -14.26 10.35 0.43
N TYR A 118 -15.25 9.83 1.15
CA TYR A 118 -15.62 10.33 2.47
C TYR A 118 -14.51 10.08 3.51
N ILE A 119 -13.96 8.87 3.53
CA ILE A 119 -12.83 8.52 4.41
C ILE A 119 -11.62 9.37 4.06
N TYR A 120 -11.26 9.49 2.78
CA TYR A 120 -10.14 10.30 2.30
C TYR A 120 -10.23 11.74 2.83
N ASN A 121 -11.38 12.39 2.69
CA ASN A 121 -11.56 13.77 3.16
C ASN A 121 -11.35 13.93 4.67
N LYS A 122 -11.68 12.91 5.47
CA LYS A 122 -11.40 12.92 6.91
C LYS A 122 -9.94 12.71 7.24
N ILE A 123 -9.22 11.91 6.44
CA ILE A 123 -7.89 11.43 6.83
C ILE A 123 -6.73 12.11 6.09
N LYS A 124 -6.99 12.86 5.01
CA LYS A 124 -5.96 13.41 4.10
C LYS A 124 -4.83 14.20 4.79
N ASN A 125 -5.12 14.84 5.92
CA ASN A 125 -4.13 15.63 6.66
C ASN A 125 -3.32 14.83 7.70
N TYR A 126 -3.67 13.57 7.95
CA TYR A 126 -3.07 12.72 8.99
C TYR A 126 -1.98 11.79 8.45
N PHE A 127 -1.92 11.57 7.13
CA PHE A 127 -1.05 10.58 6.51
C PHE A 127 -0.13 11.21 5.45
N ASN A 128 1.08 10.67 5.31
CA ASN A 128 2.03 11.07 4.27
C ASN A 128 1.66 10.52 2.90
N LYS A 129 1.20 9.26 2.87
CA LYS A 129 0.74 8.57 1.66
C LYS A 129 -0.53 7.81 1.97
N ILE A 130 -1.49 7.92 1.07
CA ILE A 130 -2.80 7.26 1.15
C ILE A 130 -2.95 6.38 -0.09
N ILE A 131 -3.10 5.07 0.12
CA ILE A 131 -3.28 4.09 -0.95
C ILE A 131 -4.78 3.87 -1.14
N ILE A 132 -5.26 4.20 -2.34
CA ILE A 132 -6.67 4.05 -2.72
C ILE A 132 -6.75 3.05 -3.86
N GLY A 133 -7.51 1.98 -3.66
CA GLY A 133 -7.69 0.92 -4.64
C GLY A 133 -9.04 0.99 -5.34
N SER A 134 -9.90 0.02 -5.07
CA SER A 134 -11.13 -0.27 -5.81
C SER A 134 -12.15 0.87 -5.91
N ASN A 135 -12.16 1.82 -4.96
CA ASN A 135 -13.06 2.98 -5.02
C ASN A 135 -12.67 4.02 -6.08
N ILE A 136 -11.45 3.95 -6.63
CA ILE A 136 -11.06 4.73 -7.82
C ILE A 136 -11.62 4.10 -9.08
N VAL A 137 -11.63 2.77 -9.13
CA VAL A 137 -11.96 1.98 -10.34
C VAL A 137 -13.47 1.96 -10.61
N SER A 138 -14.31 2.18 -9.60
CA SER A 138 -15.77 2.10 -9.68
C SER A 138 -16.49 3.38 -10.14
N PHE A 139 -15.78 4.50 -10.35
CA PHE A 139 -16.40 5.70 -10.90
C PHE A 139 -16.66 5.54 -12.41
N LYS A 140 -17.94 5.62 -12.80
CA LYS A 140 -18.47 5.54 -14.18
C LYS A 140 -17.84 6.54 -15.19
N ASN A 141 -16.98 7.46 -14.78
CA ASN A 141 -16.25 8.39 -15.64
C ASN A 141 -14.72 8.26 -15.45
N LYS A 142 -14.16 7.15 -15.94
CA LYS A 142 -12.71 6.86 -15.93
C LYS A 142 -11.86 8.03 -16.46
N LEU A 143 -12.32 8.74 -17.50
CA LEU A 143 -11.55 9.80 -18.18
C LEU A 143 -11.37 11.07 -17.34
N ASN A 144 -12.40 11.51 -16.59
CA ASN A 144 -12.29 12.71 -15.76
C ASN A 144 -11.48 12.46 -14.50
N TYR A 145 -11.55 11.29 -13.87
CA TYR A 145 -10.80 11.04 -12.63
C TYR A 145 -9.28 11.05 -12.83
N TYR A 146 -8.79 10.45 -13.92
CA TYR A 146 -7.37 10.54 -14.27
C TYR A 146 -6.99 11.98 -14.59
N LYS A 147 -7.74 12.70 -15.42
CA LYS A 147 -7.48 14.12 -15.71
C LYS A 147 -7.43 14.97 -14.45
N THR A 148 -8.40 14.81 -13.54
CA THR A 148 -8.51 15.64 -12.33
C THR A 148 -7.46 15.29 -11.28
N ASN A 149 -7.05 14.02 -11.12
CA ASN A 149 -5.95 13.68 -10.21
C ASN A 149 -4.55 13.92 -10.80
N PHE A 150 -4.40 13.87 -12.13
CA PHE A 150 -3.16 14.27 -12.81
C PHE A 150 -2.95 15.79 -12.72
N ILE A 151 -4.04 16.56 -12.78
CA ILE A 151 -4.02 18.03 -12.68
C ILE A 151 -3.95 18.51 -11.21
N LEU A 152 -4.68 17.88 -10.27
CA LEU A 152 -4.76 18.37 -8.88
C LEU A 152 -3.66 17.86 -7.93
N ASN A 153 -2.92 16.80 -8.28
CA ASN A 153 -1.83 16.29 -7.43
C ASN A 153 -0.42 16.68 -7.88
N GLU A 154 -0.26 17.77 -8.65
CA GLU A 154 1.03 18.40 -8.97
C GLU A 154 2.23 17.43 -8.98
N TYR A 155 2.34 16.58 -10.00
CA TYR A 155 3.68 16.19 -10.43
C TYR A 155 4.29 17.45 -11.03
N LYS A 156 5.13 18.16 -10.26
CA LYS A 156 6.08 19.09 -10.86
C LYS A 156 6.91 18.28 -11.87
N ILE A 157 6.85 18.72 -13.13
CA ILE A 157 7.70 18.25 -14.25
C ILE A 157 9.16 18.36 -13.83
#